data_AF-D3YZU2-F1
#
_entry.id   AF-D3YZU2-F1
#
_cell.length_a   1.000
_cell.length_b   1.000
_cell.length_c   1.000
_cell.angle_alpha   90.00
_cell.angle_beta   90.00
_cell.angle_gamma   90.00
#
_symmetry.space_group_name_H-M   'P 1'
#
loop_
_entity.id
_entity.type
_entity.pdbx_description
1 polymer ?
#
loop_
_entity_poly.entity_id
_entity_poly.type
_entity_poly.pdbx_seq_one_letter_code
_entity_poly.pdbx_strand_id
1 'polypeptide(L)'
;MAPQLITIKILLRLAFTFTDGMWQVFRGEPIDLDQSQRMREWWVQVGLLAVPLLAAYLHIPPPQLSPALHSWKTSGKFFTYKGLRIFYQDSVGVVGSPEIVVLLHGFPTSSYDWYKIWEGLTLRFHRVIALDF
;
A
#
# COMPACT_ATOMS: atom_id res chain seq x y z
N MET A 1 8.52 21.91 -37.38
CA MET A 1 8.06 20.51 -37.52
C MET A 1 9.15 19.48 -37.17
N ALA A 2 10.15 19.82 -36.33
CA ALA A 2 11.32 18.97 -36.04
C ALA A 2 11.52 18.47 -34.58
N PRO A 3 10.90 19.02 -33.51
CA PRO A 3 11.21 18.57 -32.15
C PRO A 3 10.59 17.20 -31.81
N GLN A 4 9.44 16.86 -32.39
CA GLN A 4 8.75 15.59 -32.13
C GLN A 4 9.49 14.37 -32.71
N LEU A 5 10.20 14.52 -33.83
CA LEU A 5 10.99 13.43 -34.44
C LEU A 5 12.29 13.14 -33.67
N ILE A 6 12.87 14.12 -33.00
CA ILE A 6 14.07 13.94 -32.18
C ILE A 6 13.71 13.15 -30.91
N THR A 7 12.61 13.50 -30.27
CA THR A 7 12.10 12.79 -29.07
C THR A 7 11.76 11.33 -29.38
N ILE A 8 11.10 11.06 -30.52
CA ILE A 8 10.78 9.69 -30.95
C ILE A 8 12.03 8.88 -31.30
N LYS A 9 13.04 9.49 -31.95
CA LYS A 9 14.32 8.81 -32.22
C LYS A 9 15.09 8.49 -30.95
N ILE A 10 15.07 9.36 -29.93
CA ILE A 10 15.73 9.10 -28.64
C ILE A 10 14.99 7.99 -27.88
N LEU A 11 13.65 8.01 -27.85
CA LEU A 11 12.84 6.98 -27.20
C LEU A 11 12.98 5.61 -27.87
N LEU A 12 12.98 5.55 -29.21
CA LEU A 12 13.20 4.31 -29.95
C LEU A 12 14.63 3.78 -29.77
N ARG A 13 15.63 4.65 -29.67
CA ARG A 13 17.03 4.24 -29.49
C ARG A 13 17.29 3.73 -28.06
N LEU A 14 16.65 4.33 -27.06
CA LEU A 14 16.64 3.83 -25.67
C LEU A 14 15.91 2.49 -25.54
N ALA A 15 14.84 2.27 -26.31
CA ALA A 15 14.08 1.01 -26.30
C ALA A 15 14.75 -0.13 -27.10
N PHE A 16 15.55 0.17 -28.13
CA PHE A 16 16.23 -0.85 -28.96
C PHE A 16 17.58 -1.32 -28.40
N THR A 17 18.37 -0.46 -27.74
CA THR A 17 19.60 -0.92 -27.05
C THR A 17 19.30 -1.71 -25.76
N PHE A 18 18.08 -1.62 -25.26
CA PHE A 18 17.57 -2.30 -24.07
C PHE A 18 17.42 -3.81 -24.26
N THR A 19 17.09 -4.27 -25.48
CA THR A 19 16.70 -5.67 -25.70
C THR A 19 17.87 -6.54 -26.12
N ASP A 20 18.68 -6.15 -27.10
CA ASP A 20 19.54 -7.12 -27.79
C ASP A 20 20.68 -7.66 -26.92
N GLY A 21 21.40 -6.79 -26.19
CA GLY A 21 22.48 -7.22 -25.29
C GLY A 21 21.96 -8.01 -24.09
N MET A 22 20.84 -7.58 -23.50
CA MET A 22 20.23 -8.25 -22.35
C MET A 22 19.69 -9.64 -22.71
N TRP A 23 19.01 -9.77 -23.86
CA TRP A 23 18.54 -11.07 -24.35
C TRP A 23 19.68 -12.00 -24.79
N GLN A 24 20.83 -11.47 -25.21
CA GLN A 24 22.03 -12.28 -25.47
C GLN A 24 22.64 -12.85 -24.19
N VAL A 25 22.71 -12.05 -23.10
CA VAL A 25 23.10 -12.55 -21.77
C VAL A 25 22.20 -13.72 -21.35
N PHE A 26 20.88 -13.58 -21.45
CA PHE A 26 19.94 -14.64 -21.08
C PHE A 26 19.99 -15.88 -21.99
N ARG A 27 20.43 -15.73 -23.25
CA ARG A 27 20.59 -16.82 -24.22
C ARG A 27 21.99 -17.47 -24.20
N GLY A 28 22.94 -16.92 -23.44
CA GLY A 28 24.32 -17.41 -23.40
C GLY A 28 25.14 -17.07 -24.65
N GLU A 29 24.70 -16.08 -25.43
CA GLU A 29 25.40 -15.63 -26.64
C GLU A 29 26.56 -14.70 -26.30
N PRO A 30 27.67 -14.72 -27.07
CA PRO A 30 28.84 -13.89 -26.82
C PRO A 30 28.53 -12.40 -27.06
N ILE A 31 29.04 -11.56 -26.16
CA ILE A 31 28.83 -10.09 -26.17
C ILE A 31 30.16 -9.41 -26.46
N ASP A 32 30.18 -8.47 -27.40
CA ASP A 32 31.40 -7.73 -27.71
C ASP A 32 31.77 -6.70 -26.61
N LEU A 33 33.00 -6.17 -26.66
CA LEU A 33 33.52 -5.26 -25.64
C LEU A 33 32.76 -3.94 -25.55
N ASP A 34 32.31 -3.40 -26.68
CA ASP A 34 31.57 -2.14 -26.78
C ASP A 34 30.15 -2.31 -26.19
N GLN A 35 29.47 -3.40 -26.54
CA GLN A 35 28.21 -3.82 -25.92
C GLN A 35 28.35 -4.02 -24.40
N SER A 36 29.43 -4.67 -23.97
CA SER A 36 29.72 -4.90 -22.55
C SER A 36 29.96 -3.58 -21.79
N GLN A 37 30.63 -2.61 -22.40
CA GLN A 37 30.84 -1.27 -21.83
C GLN A 37 29.52 -0.49 -21.72
N ARG A 38 28.74 -0.43 -22.79
CA ARG A 38 27.42 0.25 -22.77
C ARG A 38 26.47 -0.35 -21.75
N MET A 39 26.45 -1.67 -21.59
CA MET A 39 25.65 -2.32 -20.55
C MET A 39 26.10 -1.95 -19.14
N ARG A 40 27.42 -1.87 -18.88
CA ARG A 40 27.95 -1.43 -17.57
C ARG A 40 27.52 0.00 -17.25
N GLU A 41 27.67 0.93 -18.19
CA GLU A 41 27.23 2.32 -18.02
C GLU A 41 25.73 2.40 -17.72
N TRP A 42 24.93 1.59 -18.41
CA TRP A 42 23.49 1.54 -18.21
C TRP A 42 23.11 1.00 -16.83
N TRP A 43 23.74 -0.08 -16.35
CA TRP A 43 23.52 -0.60 -14.99
C TRP A 43 23.93 0.41 -13.92
N VAL A 44 24.98 1.21 -14.17
CA VAL A 44 25.33 2.33 -13.29
C VAL A 44 24.20 3.36 -13.26
N GLN A 45 23.63 3.74 -14.40
CA GLN A 45 22.49 4.67 -14.46
C GLN A 45 21.24 4.12 -13.76
N VAL A 46 20.93 2.83 -13.95
CA VAL A 46 19.83 2.15 -13.26
C VAL A 46 20.06 2.16 -11.75
N GLY A 47 21.26 1.82 -11.29
CA GLY A 47 21.63 1.90 -9.88
C GLY A 47 21.49 3.32 -9.33
N LEU A 48 21.97 4.32 -10.06
CA LEU A 48 21.89 5.73 -9.69
C LEU A 48 20.45 6.26 -9.60
N LEU A 49 19.48 5.66 -10.30
CA LEU A 49 18.07 6.03 -10.20
C LEU A 49 17.32 5.17 -9.17
N ALA A 50 17.55 3.86 -9.18
CA ALA A 50 16.85 2.91 -8.32
C ALA A 50 17.23 3.08 -6.84
N VAL A 51 18.49 3.36 -6.52
CA VAL A 51 18.94 3.51 -5.13
C VAL A 51 18.29 4.73 -4.47
N PRO A 52 18.28 5.94 -5.06
CA PRO A 52 17.56 7.08 -4.47
C PRO A 52 16.05 6.88 -4.41
N LEU A 53 15.44 6.23 -5.40
CA LEU A 53 14.00 5.94 -5.39
C LEU A 53 13.63 4.94 -4.27
N LEU A 54 14.42 3.88 -4.11
CA LEU A 54 14.25 2.92 -3.02
C LEU A 54 14.50 3.60 -1.67
N ALA A 55 15.56 4.41 -1.56
CA ALA A 55 15.82 5.19 -0.37
C ALA A 55 14.64 6.12 -0.06
N ALA A 56 14.15 6.87 -1.03
CA ALA A 56 12.98 7.73 -0.87
C ALA A 56 11.77 6.91 -0.41
N TYR A 57 11.44 5.80 -1.07
CA TYR A 57 10.34 4.91 -0.71
C TYR A 57 10.43 4.40 0.74
N LEU A 58 11.61 3.93 1.16
CA LEU A 58 11.85 3.45 2.52
C LEU A 58 11.79 4.58 3.57
N HIS A 59 12.00 5.83 3.15
CA HIS A 59 11.92 7.02 4.00
C HIS A 59 10.56 7.75 3.89
N ILE A 60 9.59 7.24 3.12
CA ILE A 60 8.23 7.80 3.12
C ILE A 60 7.65 7.54 4.52
N PRO A 61 7.32 8.59 5.30
CA PRO A 61 6.72 8.37 6.60
C PRO A 61 5.36 7.67 6.42
N PRO A 62 4.97 6.79 7.35
CA PRO A 62 3.64 6.18 7.29
C PRO A 62 2.57 7.28 7.22
N PRO A 63 1.50 7.08 6.42
CA PRO A 63 0.45 8.09 6.30
C PRO A 63 -0.14 8.38 7.67
N GLN A 64 -0.37 9.66 7.95
CA GLN A 64 -1.06 10.06 9.16
C GLN A 64 -2.51 9.59 9.10
N LEU A 65 -3.05 9.16 10.25
CA LEU A 65 -4.47 8.79 10.32
C LEU A 65 -5.33 10.03 10.07
N SER A 66 -6.40 9.87 9.31
CA SER A 66 -7.41 10.92 9.21
C SER A 66 -8.00 11.21 10.60
N PRO A 67 -8.49 12.43 10.88
CA PRO A 67 -9.06 12.76 12.19
C PRO A 67 -10.16 11.79 12.64
N ALA A 68 -11.02 11.36 11.71
CA ALA A 68 -12.08 10.40 11.99
C ALA A 68 -11.54 9.01 12.39
N LEU A 69 -10.55 8.49 11.65
CA LEU A 69 -9.92 7.20 11.95
C LEU A 69 -9.13 7.26 13.27
N HIS A 70 -8.48 8.39 13.54
CA HIS A 70 -7.79 8.64 14.80
C HIS A 70 -8.77 8.63 15.97
N SER A 71 -9.90 9.35 15.85
CA SER A 71 -10.96 9.36 16.88
C SER A 71 -11.52 7.96 17.11
N TRP A 72 -11.82 7.22 16.04
CA TRP A 72 -12.31 5.83 16.14
C TRP A 72 -11.33 4.91 16.87
N LYS A 73 -10.05 4.95 16.47
CA LYS A 73 -9.01 4.14 17.11
C LYS A 73 -8.83 4.50 18.60
N THR A 74 -9.02 5.76 18.95
CA THR A 74 -8.89 6.25 20.33
C THR A 74 -10.10 5.92 21.19
N SER A 75 -11.30 5.86 20.61
CA SER A 75 -12.54 5.50 21.33
C SER A 75 -12.70 4.01 21.58
N GLY A 76 -11.94 3.17 20.87
CA GLY A 76 -11.98 1.72 21.05
C GLY A 76 -11.18 1.24 22.25
N LYS A 77 -11.24 -0.07 22.45
CA LYS A 77 -10.57 -0.79 23.54
C LYS A 77 -9.75 -1.92 22.95
N PHE A 78 -8.91 -2.51 23.79
CA PHE A 78 -8.14 -3.71 23.43
C PHE A 78 -8.37 -4.80 24.47
N PHE A 79 -8.48 -6.03 24.01
CA PHE A 79 -8.40 -7.21 24.87
C PHE A 79 -7.29 -8.13 24.37
N THR A 80 -6.74 -8.95 25.27
CA THR A 80 -5.70 -9.90 24.92
C THR A 80 -6.28 -11.31 24.89
N TYR A 81 -6.08 -12.03 23.79
CA TYR A 81 -6.49 -13.42 23.64
C TYR A 81 -5.36 -14.23 23.02
N LYS A 82 -4.91 -15.29 23.71
CA LYS A 82 -3.77 -16.13 23.27
C LYS A 82 -2.51 -15.32 22.92
N GLY A 83 -2.25 -14.23 23.64
CA GLY A 83 -1.12 -13.33 23.40
C GLY A 83 -1.33 -12.32 22.26
N LEU A 84 -2.46 -12.37 21.54
CA LEU A 84 -2.81 -11.40 20.52
C LEU A 84 -3.61 -10.25 21.14
N ARG A 85 -3.19 -9.02 20.87
CA ARG A 85 -3.88 -7.81 21.31
C ARG A 85 -4.89 -7.40 20.23
N ILE A 86 -6.17 -7.65 20.50
CA ILE A 86 -7.28 -7.46 19.56
C ILE A 86 -7.96 -6.13 19.87
N PHE A 87 -8.10 -5.27 18.85
CA PHE A 87 -8.87 -4.03 18.95
C PHE A 87 -10.36 -4.34 18.84
N TYR A 88 -11.18 -3.59 19.57
CA TYR A 88 -12.62 -3.63 19.42
C TYR A 88 -13.26 -2.29 19.78
N GLN A 89 -14.33 -1.95 19.07
CA GLN A 89 -15.21 -0.86 19.44
C GLN A 89 -16.40 -1.41 20.24
N ASP A 90 -16.75 -0.75 21.33
CA ASP A 90 -17.86 -1.12 22.22
C ASP A 90 -18.60 0.14 22.65
N SER A 91 -19.92 0.16 22.47
CA SER A 91 -20.77 1.28 22.88
C SER A 91 -22.10 0.76 23.42
N VAL A 92 -22.54 1.37 24.51
CA VAL A 92 -23.87 1.14 25.10
C VAL A 92 -24.82 2.17 24.51
N GLY A 93 -25.89 1.70 23.91
CA GLY A 93 -26.93 2.48 23.24
C GLY A 93 -28.09 2.86 24.15
N VAL A 94 -29.28 3.00 23.56
CA VAL A 94 -30.48 3.47 24.27
C VAL A 94 -30.97 2.43 25.30
N VAL A 95 -31.30 2.93 26.49
CA VAL A 95 -31.89 2.13 27.57
C VAL A 95 -33.34 1.81 27.20
N GLY A 96 -33.64 0.55 26.88
CA GLY A 96 -35.00 0.12 26.54
C GLY A 96 -35.09 -1.12 25.63
N SER A 97 -34.04 -1.39 24.83
CA SER A 97 -33.87 -2.67 24.13
C SER A 97 -32.89 -3.55 24.90
N PRO A 98 -33.06 -4.89 24.97
CA PRO A 98 -32.04 -5.81 25.48
C PRO A 98 -31.07 -6.30 24.39
N GLU A 99 -31.24 -5.87 23.14
CA GLU A 99 -30.56 -6.47 22.00
C GLU A 99 -29.10 -6.04 21.88
N ILE A 100 -28.22 -7.02 21.66
CA ILE A 100 -26.78 -6.83 21.46
C ILE A 100 -26.45 -7.19 20.02
N VAL A 101 -25.74 -6.32 19.33
CA VAL A 101 -25.26 -6.58 17.97
C VAL A 101 -23.73 -6.66 17.96
N VAL A 102 -23.21 -7.68 17.26
CA VAL A 102 -21.79 -7.86 17.00
C VAL A 102 -21.56 -7.74 15.50
N LEU A 103 -20.67 -6.83 15.12
CA LEU A 103 -20.29 -6.55 13.74
C LEU A 103 -18.94 -7.18 13.44
N LEU A 104 -18.88 -7.94 12.35
CA LEU A 104 -17.68 -8.61 11.86
C LEU A 104 -17.35 -8.03 10.49
N HIS A 105 -16.14 -7.49 10.31
CA HIS A 105 -15.64 -7.08 9.00
C HIS A 105 -15.06 -8.26 8.22
N GLY A 106 -14.68 -8.06 6.96
CA GLY A 106 -14.01 -9.07 6.13
C GLY A 106 -12.55 -8.70 5.84
N PHE A 107 -11.85 -9.56 5.10
CA PHE A 107 -10.55 -9.19 4.52
C PHE A 107 -10.76 -8.37 3.23
N PRO A 108 -9.99 -7.29 2.98
CA PRO A 108 -8.85 -6.76 3.75
C PRO A 108 -9.22 -5.56 4.64
N THR A 109 -10.44 -5.50 5.18
CA THR A 109 -10.96 -4.31 5.89
C THR A 109 -10.87 -4.44 7.41
N SER A 110 -11.46 -3.51 8.15
CA SER A 110 -11.47 -3.48 9.63
C SER A 110 -12.81 -2.99 10.18
N SER A 111 -12.97 -2.98 11.51
CA SER A 111 -14.14 -2.42 12.20
C SER A 111 -14.48 -0.98 11.80
N TYR A 112 -13.52 -0.24 11.25
CA TYR A 112 -13.74 1.13 10.78
C TYR A 112 -14.77 1.24 9.63
N ASP A 113 -15.02 0.16 8.89
CA ASP A 113 -16.08 0.13 7.86
C ASP A 113 -17.46 0.51 8.42
N TRP A 114 -17.69 0.21 9.70
CA TRP A 114 -18.94 0.48 10.39
C TRP A 114 -19.06 1.91 10.92
N TYR A 115 -17.99 2.72 10.85
CA TYR A 115 -17.93 4.07 11.42
C TYR A 115 -19.12 4.95 11.02
N LYS A 116 -19.50 4.91 9.73
CA LYS A 116 -20.57 5.77 9.19
C LYS A 116 -21.98 5.40 9.68
N ILE A 117 -22.19 4.15 10.08
CA ILE A 117 -23.50 3.68 10.57
C ILE A 117 -23.52 3.45 12.08
N TRP A 118 -22.38 3.64 12.76
CA TRP A 118 -22.19 3.33 14.17
C TRP A 118 -23.22 4.02 15.06
N GLU A 119 -23.40 5.33 14.87
CA GLU A 119 -24.39 6.11 15.64
C GLU A 119 -25.81 5.55 15.45
N GLY A 120 -26.20 5.29 14.21
CA GLY A 120 -27.51 4.71 13.90
C GLY A 120 -27.73 3.34 14.52
N LEU A 121 -26.69 2.52 14.66
CA LEU A 121 -26.75 1.24 15.36
C LEU A 121 -26.89 1.45 16.88
N THR A 122 -26.11 2.36 17.48
CA THR A 122 -26.18 2.65 18.91
C THR A 122 -27.52 3.27 19.34
N LEU A 123 -28.24 3.92 18.42
CA LEU A 123 -29.59 4.42 18.69
C LEU A 123 -30.65 3.31 18.70
N ARG A 124 -30.37 2.16 18.09
CA ARG A 124 -31.34 1.05 17.94
C ARG A 124 -31.09 -0.10 18.91
N PHE A 125 -29.83 -0.45 19.14
CA PHE A 125 -29.43 -1.60 19.94
C PHE A 125 -28.91 -1.18 21.31
N HIS A 126 -29.09 -2.04 22.31
CA HIS A 126 -28.58 -1.81 23.65
C HIS A 126 -27.06 -1.72 23.70
N ARG A 127 -26.40 -2.55 22.89
CA ARG A 127 -24.95 -2.62 22.84
C ARG A 127 -24.51 -2.99 21.44
N VAL A 128 -23.53 -2.26 20.94
CA VAL A 128 -22.92 -2.46 19.62
C VAL A 128 -21.45 -2.75 19.83
N ILE A 129 -20.98 -3.86 19.26
CA ILE A 129 -19.58 -4.30 19.35
C ILE A 129 -19.04 -4.55 17.94
N ALA A 130 -17.84 -4.07 17.63
CA ALA A 130 -17.11 -4.41 16.40
C ALA A 130 -15.68 -4.81 16.74
N LEU A 131 -15.15 -5.86 16.12
CA LEU A 131 -13.85 -6.47 16.46
C LEU A 131 -12.90 -6.40 15.25
N ASP A 132 -11.60 -6.22 15.50
CA ASP A 132 -10.55 -6.34 14.47
C ASP A 132 -9.79 -7.67 14.64
N PHE A 133 -10.15 -8.69 13.86
CA PHE A 133 -9.63 -10.07 13.97
C PHE A 133 -8.62 -10.46 12.89
#